data_AF-A0A0G3IDY3-F1
#
_entry.id   AF-A0A0G3IDY3-F1
#
_cell.length_a   1.000
_cell.length_b   1.000
_cell.length_c   1.000
_cell.angle_alpha   90.00
_cell.angle_beta   90.00
_cell.angle_gamma   90.00
#
_symmetry.space_group_name_H-M   'P 1'
#
loop_
_entity.id
_entity.type
_entity.pdbx_description
1 polymer ?
#
loop_
_entity_poly.entity_id
_entity_poly.type
_entity_poly.pdbx_seq_one_letter_code
_entity_poly.pdbx_strand_id
1 'polypeptide(L)'
;MRLIDLCDPPPIGVIGPPGVVVAVGESSTPEGEFWLDTSTFALSEGEQEDRRFVTVDSVSDTVAELRERCARWPHAAAVCDDVLRSVDVTGPALPGIITESLAYSTLQSGPEFARWLQSRGPAALRDIPDPVLAGRDGGTLRITFNRPQRHNAFSTDARALLLEALTVALLDDTVTEVVLGGNGASFCSGGDLGEFGTFADPASAHLARTRHSPALALDELTGRLGRLCRAEIHGRVLGSGLEMASFCGWVRCDPDAVLGLPELTLGLIPGAGGTVSITRRIGRWRTAFLVLSGQTIDPATALAWGLVDEVSSSGAA
;
A
#
# COMPACT_ATOMS: atom_id res chain seq x y z
N MET A 1 8.70 -3.38 -18.89
CA MET A 1 7.92 -2.14 -19.03
C MET A 1 7.85 -1.75 -20.49
N ARG A 2 6.67 -1.46 -21.00
CA ARG A 2 6.43 -0.89 -22.34
C ARG A 2 6.04 0.58 -22.17
N LEU A 3 6.60 1.45 -23.01
CA LEU A 3 6.18 2.85 -23.13
C LEU A 3 5.29 2.96 -24.37
N ILE A 4 4.18 3.67 -24.27
CA ILE A 4 3.26 3.94 -25.40
C ILE A 4 2.91 5.42 -25.43
N ASP A 5 2.68 5.97 -26.62
CA ASP A 5 2.10 7.30 -26.79
C ASP A 5 0.57 7.15 -26.90
N LEU A 6 -0.19 8.03 -26.23
CA LEU A 6 -1.66 8.03 -26.29
C LEU A 6 -2.18 8.30 -27.72
N CYS A 7 -1.38 8.91 -28.59
CA CYS A 7 -1.71 9.12 -29.99
C CYS A 7 -1.43 7.89 -30.88
N ASP A 8 -0.75 6.86 -30.36
CA ASP A 8 -0.45 5.67 -31.14
C ASP A 8 -1.74 4.89 -31.46
N PRO A 9 -1.91 4.36 -32.69
CA PRO A 9 -3.06 3.55 -33.01
C PRO A 9 -3.08 2.26 -32.17
N PRO A 10 -4.24 1.84 -31.64
CA PRO A 10 -4.40 0.55 -30.96
C PRO A 10 -3.94 -0.61 -31.85
N PRO A 11 -3.30 -1.65 -31.29
CA PRO A 11 -2.82 -2.77 -32.09
C PRO A 11 -4.00 -3.61 -32.62
N ILE A 12 -3.83 -4.17 -33.82
CA ILE A 12 -4.82 -5.03 -34.45
C ILE A 12 -4.62 -6.48 -33.97
N GLY A 13 -5.58 -7.03 -33.21
CA GLY A 13 -5.59 -8.44 -32.77
C GLY A 13 -5.78 -8.63 -31.26
N VAL A 14 -5.65 -9.87 -30.78
CA VAL A 14 -5.71 -10.17 -29.34
C VAL A 14 -4.42 -9.69 -28.67
N ILE A 15 -4.57 -8.71 -27.78
CA ILE A 15 -3.48 -8.25 -26.92
C ILE A 15 -3.53 -9.13 -25.67
N GLY A 16 -2.50 -9.96 -25.47
CA GLY A 16 -2.33 -10.66 -24.19
C GLY A 16 -2.15 -9.66 -23.04
N PRO A 17 -2.37 -10.06 -21.78
CA PRO A 17 -2.22 -9.14 -20.64
C PRO A 17 -0.80 -8.54 -20.70
N PRO A 18 -0.68 -7.23 -20.89
CA PRO A 18 0.64 -6.64 -20.98
C PRO A 18 1.22 -6.59 -19.58
N GLY A 19 2.51 -6.93 -19.41
CA GLY A 19 3.24 -6.45 -18.23
C GLY A 19 3.32 -4.93 -18.24
N VAL A 20 3.79 -4.29 -17.17
CA VAL A 20 3.79 -2.83 -16.95
C VAL A 20 3.81 -1.97 -18.22
N VAL A 21 2.73 -1.22 -18.46
CA VAL A 21 2.58 -0.29 -19.59
C VAL A 21 2.44 1.13 -19.06
N VAL A 22 3.35 2.01 -19.47
CA VAL A 22 3.31 3.43 -19.12
C VAL A 22 2.90 4.21 -20.36
N ALA A 23 1.86 5.01 -20.23
CA ALA A 23 1.37 5.89 -21.29
C ALA A 23 1.88 7.32 -21.11
N VAL A 24 2.12 8.02 -22.21
CA VAL A 24 2.50 9.45 -22.26
C VAL A 24 1.76 10.15 -23.39
N GLY A 25 1.71 11.48 -23.40
CA GLY A 25 1.06 12.27 -24.45
C GLY A 25 -0.35 12.74 -24.06
N GLU A 26 -1.12 13.19 -25.06
CA GLU A 26 -2.45 13.78 -24.86
C GLU A 26 -3.58 12.77 -25.09
N SER A 27 -4.63 12.84 -24.26
CA SER A 27 -5.79 11.93 -24.27
C SER A 27 -6.96 12.38 -25.16
N SER A 28 -6.82 13.42 -25.97
CA SER A 28 -7.95 14.05 -26.66
C SER A 28 -8.56 13.22 -27.81
N THR A 29 -8.06 12.00 -28.03
CA THR A 29 -8.44 11.09 -29.11
C THR A 29 -9.10 9.81 -28.59
N PRO A 30 -9.97 9.14 -29.38
CA PRO A 30 -10.50 7.82 -29.04
C PRO A 30 -9.43 6.76 -28.81
N GLU A 31 -8.29 6.87 -29.50
CA GLU A 31 -7.11 6.03 -29.30
C GLU A 31 -6.51 6.22 -27.89
N GLY A 32 -6.50 7.46 -27.38
CA GLY A 32 -6.07 7.77 -26.03
C GLY A 32 -6.88 7.05 -24.96
N GLU A 33 -8.21 7.01 -25.09
CA GLU A 33 -9.08 6.28 -24.15
C GLU A 33 -8.77 4.79 -24.08
N PHE A 34 -8.56 4.15 -25.24
CA PHE A 34 -8.14 2.74 -25.28
C PHE A 34 -6.85 2.51 -24.49
N TRP A 35 -5.86 3.38 -24.66
CA TRP A 35 -4.58 3.27 -23.99
C TRP A 35 -4.66 3.59 -22.49
N LEU A 36 -5.52 4.52 -22.08
CA LEU A 36 -5.75 4.81 -20.66
C LEU A 36 -6.39 3.62 -19.93
N ASP A 37 -7.28 2.89 -20.58
CA ASP A 37 -7.92 1.70 -20.00
C ASP A 37 -6.97 0.50 -19.93
N THR A 38 -6.06 0.39 -20.88
CA THR A 38 -5.13 -0.76 -20.97
C THR A 38 -3.82 -0.51 -20.24
N SER A 39 -3.35 0.73 -20.12
CA SER A 39 -2.10 1.08 -19.45
C SER A 39 -2.14 0.80 -17.94
N THR A 40 -0.96 0.65 -17.35
CA THR A 40 -0.77 0.56 -15.90
C THR A 40 -1.01 1.93 -15.27
N PHE A 41 -0.53 3.00 -15.90
CA PHE A 41 -0.86 4.41 -15.65
C PHE A 41 -0.34 5.28 -16.79
N ALA A 42 -0.86 6.51 -16.87
CA ALA A 42 -0.35 7.56 -17.73
C ALA A 42 0.45 8.59 -16.92
N LEU A 43 1.45 9.20 -17.53
CA LEU A 43 2.23 10.30 -16.94
C LEU A 43 1.89 11.63 -17.62
N SER A 44 1.87 12.70 -16.83
CA SER A 44 1.66 14.07 -17.30
C SER A 44 2.53 15.03 -16.51
N GLU A 45 3.01 16.10 -17.14
CA GLU A 45 3.64 17.23 -16.43
C GLU A 45 2.62 18.28 -15.98
N GLY A 46 1.43 18.28 -16.59
CA GLY A 46 0.29 19.09 -16.15
C GLY A 46 -0.62 18.35 -15.17
N GLU A 47 -1.35 19.09 -14.35
CA GLU A 47 -2.44 18.55 -13.53
C GLU A 47 -3.53 17.93 -14.41
N GLN A 48 -4.04 16.78 -13.98
CA GLN A 48 -5.10 16.03 -14.66
C GLN A 48 -6.15 15.61 -13.63
N GLU A 49 -7.43 15.82 -13.95
CA GLU A 49 -8.53 15.35 -13.08
C GLU A 49 -8.69 13.83 -13.13
N ASP A 50 -8.37 13.23 -14.28
CA ASP A 50 -8.46 11.78 -14.47
C ASP A 50 -7.38 11.05 -13.65
N ARG A 51 -7.82 10.22 -12.70
CA ARG A 51 -6.94 9.41 -11.84
C ARG A 51 -6.08 8.38 -12.58
N ARG A 52 -6.34 8.12 -13.86
CA ARG A 52 -5.48 7.30 -14.73
C ARG A 52 -4.14 7.97 -14.99
N PHE A 53 -4.09 9.30 -14.86
CA PHE A 53 -2.87 10.10 -14.92
C PHE A 53 -2.23 10.29 -13.55
N VAL A 54 -0.90 10.32 -13.58
CA VAL A 54 -0.04 10.74 -12.47
C VAL A 54 0.77 11.94 -12.91
N THR A 55 0.59 13.06 -12.22
CA THR A 55 1.36 14.28 -12.45
C THR A 55 2.76 14.11 -11.88
N VAL A 56 3.78 14.44 -12.67
CA VAL A 56 5.20 14.34 -12.31
C VAL A 56 5.96 15.57 -12.82
N ASP A 57 7.06 15.93 -12.18
CA ASP A 57 7.85 17.12 -12.57
C ASP A 57 8.47 16.97 -13.97
N SER A 58 8.87 15.75 -14.35
CA SER A 58 9.35 15.43 -15.69
C SER A 58 8.91 14.04 -16.10
N VAL A 59 8.17 13.95 -17.21
CA VAL A 59 7.77 12.65 -17.79
C VAL A 59 9.01 11.88 -18.25
N SER A 60 9.96 12.57 -18.90
CA SER A 60 11.24 12.01 -19.36
C SER A 60 11.99 11.28 -18.24
N ASP A 61 12.24 11.97 -17.14
CA ASP A 61 13.08 11.46 -16.05
C ASP A 61 12.37 10.35 -15.29
N THR A 62 11.06 10.51 -15.06
CA THR A 62 10.22 9.49 -14.44
C THR A 62 10.20 8.20 -15.27
N VAL A 63 10.07 8.29 -16.60
CA VAL A 63 10.11 7.12 -17.48
C VAL A 63 11.47 6.43 -17.44
N ALA A 64 12.57 7.19 -17.38
CA ALA A 64 13.91 6.63 -17.26
C ALA A 64 14.09 5.86 -15.94
N GLU A 65 13.66 6.44 -14.82
CA GLU A 65 13.69 5.80 -13.50
C GLU A 65 12.83 4.52 -13.48
N LEU A 66 11.57 4.60 -13.93
CA LEU A 66 10.68 3.45 -13.99
C LEU A 66 11.25 2.32 -14.85
N ARG A 67 11.91 2.65 -15.97
CA ARG A 67 12.55 1.66 -16.83
C ARG A 67 13.68 0.93 -16.09
N GLU A 68 14.54 1.66 -15.39
CA GLU A 68 15.62 1.07 -14.59
C GLU A 68 15.05 0.16 -13.50
N ARG A 69 14.06 0.66 -12.75
CA ARG A 69 13.43 -0.09 -11.64
C ARG A 69 12.72 -1.35 -12.12
N CYS A 70 11.93 -1.26 -13.18
CA CYS A 70 11.25 -2.43 -13.77
C CYS A 70 12.25 -3.42 -14.39
N ALA A 71 13.40 -2.95 -14.90
CA ALA A 71 14.46 -3.84 -15.37
C ALA A 71 15.21 -4.52 -14.22
N ARG A 72 15.31 -3.83 -13.07
CA ARG A 72 15.91 -4.38 -11.85
C ARG A 72 15.02 -5.40 -11.15
N TRP A 73 13.70 -5.20 -11.17
CA TRP A 73 12.68 -6.00 -10.47
C TRP A 73 11.56 -6.47 -11.42
N PRO A 74 11.88 -7.16 -12.53
CA PRO A 74 10.90 -7.50 -13.57
C PRO A 74 9.76 -8.40 -13.09
N HIS A 75 10.02 -9.37 -12.20
CA HIS A 75 8.98 -10.27 -11.69
C HIS A 75 8.04 -9.54 -10.74
N ALA A 76 8.57 -8.84 -9.74
CA ALA A 76 7.74 -8.10 -8.80
C ALA A 76 6.93 -7.00 -9.50
N ALA A 77 7.51 -6.32 -10.49
CA ALA A 77 6.81 -5.29 -11.27
C ALA A 77 5.66 -5.87 -12.11
N ALA A 78 5.87 -7.00 -12.80
CA ALA A 78 4.82 -7.65 -13.59
C ALA A 78 3.70 -8.20 -12.69
N VAL A 79 4.05 -8.90 -11.62
CA VAL A 79 3.09 -9.45 -10.66
C VAL A 79 2.29 -8.34 -9.96
N CYS A 80 2.91 -7.19 -9.68
CA CYS A 80 2.19 -6.02 -9.15
C CYS A 80 1.07 -5.56 -10.08
N ASP A 81 1.38 -5.39 -11.37
CA ASP A 81 0.39 -4.99 -12.38
C ASP A 81 -0.74 -6.02 -12.51
N ASP A 82 -0.40 -7.32 -12.55
CA ASP A 82 -1.38 -8.41 -12.61
C ASP A 82 -2.34 -8.39 -11.41
N VAL A 83 -1.80 -8.26 -10.19
CA VAL A 83 -2.61 -8.22 -8.97
C VAL A 83 -3.54 -7.02 -9.00
N LEU A 84 -3.03 -5.82 -9.27
CA LEU A 84 -3.83 -4.59 -9.29
C LEU A 84 -4.93 -4.58 -10.37
N ARG A 85 -4.75 -5.32 -11.47
CA ARG A 85 -5.79 -5.54 -12.49
C ARG A 85 -6.83 -6.58 -12.09
N SER A 86 -6.45 -7.53 -11.24
CA SER A 86 -7.30 -8.64 -10.81
C SER A 86 -8.19 -8.32 -9.60
N VAL A 87 -7.82 -7.31 -8.80
CA VAL A 87 -8.57 -6.94 -7.60
C VAL A 87 -9.85 -6.19 -7.98
N ASP A 88 -10.99 -6.75 -7.60
CA ASP A 88 -12.27 -6.03 -7.58
C ASP A 88 -12.32 -5.14 -6.32
N VAL A 89 -12.08 -3.85 -6.51
CA VAL A 89 -12.09 -2.86 -5.43
C VAL A 89 -13.48 -2.59 -4.86
N THR A 90 -14.54 -2.93 -5.59
CA THR A 90 -15.93 -2.74 -5.14
C THR A 90 -16.48 -3.94 -4.37
N GLY A 91 -15.84 -5.10 -4.53
CA GLY A 91 -16.21 -6.35 -3.87
C GLY A 91 -15.66 -6.49 -2.45
N PRO A 92 -15.93 -7.64 -1.79
CA PRO A 92 -15.37 -7.97 -0.48
C PRO A 92 -13.83 -7.98 -0.48
N ALA A 93 -13.19 -7.63 0.65
CA ALA A 93 -11.73 -7.56 0.72
C ALA A 93 -11.04 -8.94 0.65
N LEU A 94 -11.69 -10.01 1.12
CA LEU A 94 -11.06 -11.33 1.26
C LEU A 94 -10.49 -11.90 -0.04
N PRO A 95 -11.24 -11.94 -1.18
CA PRO A 95 -10.67 -12.39 -2.45
C PRO A 95 -9.42 -11.60 -2.86
N GLY A 96 -9.44 -10.27 -2.71
CA GLY A 96 -8.29 -9.42 -3.01
C GLY A 96 -7.08 -9.73 -2.13
N ILE A 97 -7.29 -9.88 -0.82
CA ILE A 97 -6.24 -10.25 0.14
C ILE A 97 -5.68 -11.66 -0.14
N ILE A 98 -6.51 -12.61 -0.57
CA ILE A 98 -6.04 -13.95 -0.99
C ILE A 98 -5.16 -13.83 -2.24
N THR A 99 -5.60 -13.09 -3.26
CA THR A 99 -4.85 -12.88 -4.50
C THR A 99 -3.50 -12.21 -4.23
N GLU A 100 -3.50 -11.12 -3.48
CA GLU A 100 -2.28 -10.43 -3.03
C GLU A 100 -1.37 -11.40 -2.27
N SER A 101 -1.93 -12.16 -1.34
CA SER A 101 -1.18 -13.07 -0.49
C SER A 101 -0.53 -14.20 -1.28
N LEU A 102 -1.22 -14.77 -2.26
CA LEU A 102 -0.65 -15.80 -3.15
C LEU A 102 0.47 -15.22 -4.02
N ALA A 103 0.24 -14.06 -4.64
CA ALA A 103 1.23 -13.36 -5.43
C ALA A 103 2.50 -13.03 -4.63
N TYR A 104 2.33 -12.47 -3.42
CA TYR A 104 3.42 -12.16 -2.50
C TYR A 104 4.21 -13.42 -2.09
N SER A 105 3.54 -14.56 -1.90
CA SER A 105 4.19 -15.85 -1.58
C SER A 105 5.00 -16.40 -2.75
N THR A 106 4.49 -16.23 -3.97
CA THR A 106 5.23 -16.56 -5.20
C THR A 106 6.50 -15.72 -5.31
N LEU A 107 6.41 -14.41 -5.08
CA LEU A 107 7.57 -13.51 -5.13
C LEU A 107 8.59 -13.77 -4.01
N GLN A 108 8.14 -14.12 -2.80
CA GLN A 108 9.03 -14.55 -1.71
C GLN A 108 9.86 -15.79 -2.07
N SER A 109 9.34 -16.66 -2.94
CA SER A 109 10.09 -17.83 -3.43
C SER A 109 10.95 -17.51 -4.66
N GLY A 110 10.90 -16.26 -5.13
CA GLY A 110 11.50 -15.82 -6.38
C GLY A 110 12.96 -15.37 -6.24
N PRO A 111 13.68 -15.27 -7.37
CA PRO A 111 15.10 -14.91 -7.39
C PRO A 111 15.37 -13.47 -6.94
N GLU A 112 14.39 -12.57 -7.11
CA GLU A 112 14.51 -11.16 -6.74
C GLU A 112 14.57 -10.98 -5.22
N PHE A 113 13.63 -11.59 -4.50
CA PHE A 113 13.63 -11.59 -3.04
C PHE A 113 14.85 -12.33 -2.48
N ALA A 114 15.23 -13.46 -3.07
CA ALA A 114 16.45 -14.18 -2.69
C ALA A 114 17.72 -13.31 -2.84
N ARG A 115 17.83 -12.56 -3.95
CA ARG A 115 18.92 -11.60 -4.17
C ARG A 115 18.91 -10.49 -3.12
N TRP A 116 17.74 -9.95 -2.79
CA TRP A 116 17.63 -8.93 -1.74
C TRP A 116 18.06 -9.48 -0.37
N LEU A 117 17.58 -10.67 0.03
CA LEU A 117 17.95 -11.34 1.28
C LEU A 117 19.46 -11.56 1.42
N GLN A 118 20.15 -11.88 0.33
CA GLN A 118 21.61 -12.03 0.33
C GLN A 118 22.34 -10.69 0.50
N SER A 119 21.73 -9.59 0.04
CA SER A 119 22.35 -8.25 0.04
C SER A 119 22.06 -7.40 1.29
N ARG A 120 20.96 -7.68 2.01
CA ARG A 120 20.47 -6.83 3.12
C ARG A 120 21.32 -6.88 4.40
N GLY A 121 22.31 -7.77 4.48
CA GLY A 121 23.09 -8.02 5.69
C GLY A 121 22.36 -8.88 6.74
N PRO A 122 22.93 -9.03 7.95
CA PRO A 122 22.38 -9.88 9.00
C PRO A 122 21.04 -9.35 9.52
N ALA A 123 20.05 -10.24 9.65
CA ALA A 123 18.81 -9.94 10.33
C ALA A 123 19.02 -9.84 11.84
N ALA A 124 18.53 -8.77 12.45
CA ALA A 124 18.54 -8.60 13.90
C ALA A 124 17.10 -8.50 14.39
N LEU A 125 16.53 -9.64 14.81
CA LEU A 125 15.25 -9.66 15.51
C LEU A 125 15.40 -8.94 16.84
N ARG A 126 14.48 -8.03 17.14
CA ARG A 126 14.42 -7.32 18.40
C ARG A 126 13.08 -7.56 19.04
N ASP A 127 13.12 -8.24 20.17
CA ASP A 127 11.99 -8.35 21.09
C ASP A 127 11.79 -6.98 21.74
N ILE A 128 10.66 -6.36 21.47
CA ILE A 128 10.25 -5.07 22.05
C ILE A 128 8.89 -5.34 22.70
N PRO A 129 8.78 -5.26 24.04
CA PRO A 129 7.53 -5.54 24.71
C PRO A 129 6.46 -4.54 24.30
N ASP A 130 5.21 -4.98 24.35
CA ASP A 130 4.01 -4.18 24.06
C ASP A 130 4.08 -3.42 22.73
N PRO A 131 4.32 -4.10 21.58
CA PRO A 131 4.49 -3.46 20.28
C PRO A 131 3.23 -2.76 19.76
N VAL A 132 2.08 -3.01 20.40
CA VAL A 132 0.81 -2.31 20.20
C VAL A 132 0.20 -2.05 21.58
N LEU A 133 -0.29 -0.84 21.80
CA LEU A 133 -1.06 -0.46 22.98
C LEU A 133 -2.52 -0.26 22.61
N ALA A 134 -3.44 -0.73 23.46
CA ALA A 134 -4.86 -0.49 23.31
C ALA A 134 -5.41 0.15 24.59
N GLY A 135 -6.17 1.24 24.45
CA GLY A 135 -6.80 1.95 25.56
C GLY A 135 -8.21 2.36 25.20
N ARG A 136 -9.14 2.20 26.14
CA ARG A 136 -10.55 2.52 25.94
C ARG A 136 -10.98 3.68 26.80
N ASP A 137 -11.67 4.64 26.19
CA ASP A 137 -12.37 5.73 26.87
C ASP A 137 -13.81 5.83 26.33
N GLY A 138 -14.78 5.50 27.18
CA GLY A 138 -16.18 5.36 26.77
C GLY A 138 -16.35 4.40 25.59
N GLY A 139 -16.94 4.89 24.49
CA GLY A 139 -17.15 4.13 23.26
C GLY A 139 -15.94 4.08 22.32
N THR A 140 -14.84 4.77 22.65
CA THR A 140 -13.67 4.90 21.78
C THR A 140 -12.57 3.92 22.19
N LEU A 141 -12.16 3.06 21.27
CA LEU A 141 -10.97 2.23 21.39
C LEU A 141 -9.81 2.86 20.61
N ARG A 142 -8.77 3.29 21.32
CA ARG A 142 -7.53 3.79 20.71
C ARG A 142 -6.51 2.66 20.64
N ILE A 143 -6.01 2.38 19.45
CA ILE A 143 -5.00 1.35 19.18
C ILE A 143 -3.78 2.04 18.59
N THR A 144 -2.62 1.87 19.22
CA THR A 144 -1.42 2.63 18.88
C THR A 144 -0.23 1.70 18.67
N PHE A 145 0.45 1.80 17.52
CA PHE A 145 1.73 1.12 17.33
C PHE A 145 2.77 1.68 18.30
N ASN A 146 3.53 0.80 18.95
CA ASN A 146 4.38 1.16 20.08
C ASN A 146 5.77 0.50 20.00
N ARG A 147 6.44 0.69 18.88
CA ARG A 147 7.88 0.40 18.70
C ARG A 147 8.62 1.66 18.22
N PRO A 148 8.55 2.79 18.95
CA PRO A 148 8.99 4.09 18.44
C PRO A 148 10.47 4.11 18.06
N GLN A 149 11.31 3.32 18.72
CA GLN A 149 12.75 3.19 18.44
C GLN A 149 13.04 2.49 17.10
N ARG A 150 12.02 1.91 16.45
CA ARG A 150 12.09 1.31 15.12
C ARG A 150 11.07 1.94 14.17
N HIS A 151 10.66 3.19 14.42
CA HIS A 151 9.60 3.85 13.64
C HIS A 151 8.35 2.98 13.49
N ASN A 152 7.98 2.27 14.56
CA ASN A 152 6.80 1.40 14.60
C ASN A 152 6.77 0.35 13.47
N ALA A 153 7.95 -0.20 13.10
CA ALA A 153 8.02 -1.28 12.12
C ALA A 153 7.06 -2.43 12.47
N PHE A 154 6.30 -2.89 11.49
CA PHE A 154 5.22 -3.85 11.64
C PHE A 154 5.76 -5.28 11.64
N SER A 155 5.99 -5.78 12.84
CA SER A 155 6.48 -7.13 13.15
C SER A 155 5.33 -8.12 13.38
N THR A 156 5.66 -9.39 13.52
CA THR A 156 4.70 -10.48 13.69
C THR A 156 3.94 -10.40 15.03
N ASP A 157 4.62 -9.98 16.09
CA ASP A 157 4.01 -9.67 17.39
C ASP A 157 3.08 -8.44 17.32
N ALA A 158 3.49 -7.38 16.63
CA ALA A 158 2.66 -6.20 16.39
C ALA A 158 1.40 -6.55 15.59
N ARG A 159 1.53 -7.41 14.57
CA ARG A 159 0.40 -7.93 13.79
C ARG A 159 -0.59 -8.71 14.67
N ALA A 160 -0.08 -9.57 15.55
CA ALA A 160 -0.91 -10.35 16.46
C ALA A 160 -1.68 -9.45 17.44
N LEU A 161 -1.00 -8.54 18.13
CA LEU A 161 -1.65 -7.65 19.11
C LEU A 161 -2.59 -6.63 18.45
N LEU A 162 -2.29 -6.16 17.24
CA LEU A 162 -3.23 -5.35 16.47
C LEU A 162 -4.51 -6.14 16.18
N LEU A 163 -4.39 -7.38 15.70
CA LEU A 163 -5.56 -8.23 15.43
C LEU A 163 -6.36 -8.50 16.71
N GLU A 164 -5.71 -8.76 17.84
CA GLU A 164 -6.38 -8.96 19.13
C GLU A 164 -7.20 -7.71 19.53
N ALA A 165 -6.59 -6.51 19.47
CA ALA A 165 -7.27 -5.26 19.80
C ALA A 165 -8.46 -4.98 18.85
N LEU A 166 -8.32 -5.23 17.56
CA LEU A 166 -9.41 -5.08 16.58
C LEU A 166 -10.52 -6.11 16.81
N THR A 167 -10.16 -7.34 17.20
CA THR A 167 -11.14 -8.39 17.53
C THR A 167 -11.99 -8.00 18.74
N VAL A 168 -11.41 -7.33 19.73
CA VAL A 168 -12.18 -6.75 20.85
C VAL A 168 -13.22 -5.77 20.32
N ALA A 169 -12.84 -4.84 19.44
CA ALA A 169 -13.80 -3.89 18.85
C ALA A 169 -14.89 -4.57 18.02
N LEU A 170 -14.57 -5.64 17.30
CA LEU A 170 -15.54 -6.40 16.51
C LEU A 170 -16.59 -7.09 17.39
N LEU A 171 -16.15 -7.67 18.50
CA LEU A 171 -17.01 -8.45 19.41
C LEU A 171 -17.80 -7.58 20.41
N ASP A 172 -17.34 -6.37 20.68
CA ASP A 172 -17.98 -5.44 21.60
C ASP A 172 -18.75 -4.35 20.82
N ASP A 173 -20.08 -4.42 20.88
CA ASP A 173 -20.98 -3.46 20.23
C ASP A 173 -21.02 -2.09 20.94
N THR A 174 -20.49 -2.01 22.16
CA THR A 174 -20.35 -0.75 22.89
C THR A 174 -19.11 0.05 22.46
N VAL A 175 -18.26 -0.52 21.58
CA VAL A 175 -17.20 0.22 20.88
C VAL A 175 -17.79 0.88 19.63
N THR A 176 -18.06 2.17 19.74
CA THR A 176 -18.67 2.99 18.67
C THR A 176 -17.62 3.71 17.81
N GLU A 177 -16.35 3.66 18.20
CA GLU A 177 -15.28 4.36 17.51
C GLU A 177 -13.94 3.63 17.70
N VAL A 178 -13.15 3.56 16.63
CA VAL A 178 -11.78 3.02 16.66
C VAL A 178 -10.84 4.09 16.14
N VAL A 179 -9.74 4.34 16.85
CA VAL A 179 -8.69 5.28 16.40
C VAL A 179 -7.36 4.55 16.36
N LEU A 180 -6.81 4.39 15.15
CA LEU A 180 -5.48 3.85 14.91
C LEU A 180 -4.45 4.98 14.90
N GLY A 181 -3.35 4.82 15.65
CA GLY A 181 -2.26 5.78 15.71
C GLY A 181 -0.88 5.13 15.86
N GLY A 182 0.17 5.93 16.00
CA GLY A 182 1.52 5.45 16.33
C GLY A 182 2.19 6.32 17.41
N ASN A 183 3.00 5.70 18.26
CA ASN A 183 3.82 6.41 19.24
C ASN A 183 5.16 6.86 18.64
N GLY A 184 5.70 7.96 19.15
CA GLY A 184 7.02 8.47 18.75
C GLY A 184 7.01 9.17 17.40
N ALA A 185 8.14 9.13 16.68
CA ALA A 185 8.40 9.98 15.53
C ALA A 185 7.70 9.55 14.22
N SER A 186 6.95 8.45 14.21
CA SER A 186 6.32 7.93 12.99
C SER A 186 5.09 7.12 13.33
N PHE A 187 4.11 7.10 12.44
CA PHE A 187 2.96 6.23 12.55
C PHE A 187 3.38 4.75 12.45
N CYS A 188 3.91 4.33 11.30
CA CYS A 188 4.39 2.97 11.03
C CYS A 188 5.22 2.96 9.74
N SER A 189 6.45 2.46 9.83
CA SER A 189 7.42 2.43 8.72
C SER A 189 7.33 1.18 7.82
N GLY A 190 6.27 0.39 7.95
CA GLY A 190 6.04 -0.82 7.16
C GLY A 190 6.61 -2.07 7.81
N GLY A 191 6.64 -3.19 7.08
CA GLY A 191 7.08 -4.49 7.62
C GLY A 191 8.47 -4.45 8.25
N ASP A 192 8.66 -5.16 9.37
CA ASP A 192 9.97 -5.24 10.01
C ASP A 192 10.96 -6.01 9.13
N LEU A 193 11.93 -5.29 8.55
CA LEU A 193 12.97 -5.85 7.67
C LEU A 193 13.74 -7.01 8.33
N GLY A 194 13.79 -7.09 9.66
CA GLY A 194 14.41 -8.20 10.39
C GLY A 194 13.65 -9.52 10.30
N GLU A 195 12.35 -9.50 10.02
CA GLU A 195 11.50 -10.69 9.95
C GLU A 195 11.37 -11.27 8.53
N PHE A 196 11.77 -10.53 7.50
CA PHE A 196 11.69 -11.06 6.14
C PHE A 196 12.59 -12.31 6.01
N GLY A 197 12.07 -13.37 5.42
CA GLY A 197 12.78 -14.65 5.27
C GLY A 197 12.86 -15.50 6.54
N THR A 198 12.15 -15.17 7.63
CA THR A 198 12.10 -16.02 8.85
C THR A 198 10.97 -17.05 8.82
N PHE A 199 9.96 -16.88 7.96
CA PHE A 199 8.93 -17.89 7.76
C PHE A 199 9.53 -19.19 7.20
N ALA A 200 9.06 -20.32 7.70
CA ALA A 200 9.54 -21.64 7.29
C ALA A 200 9.30 -21.92 5.80
N ASP A 201 8.13 -21.49 5.29
CA ASP A 201 7.73 -21.70 3.91
C ASP A 201 6.66 -20.68 3.46
N PRO A 202 6.51 -20.45 2.14
CA PRO A 202 5.54 -19.50 1.59
C PRO A 202 4.08 -19.85 1.86
N ALA A 203 3.73 -21.14 1.96
CA ALA A 203 2.34 -21.56 2.20
C ALA A 203 1.91 -21.26 3.64
N SER A 204 2.78 -21.51 4.61
CA SER A 204 2.59 -21.08 6.01
C SER A 204 2.49 -19.56 6.12
N ALA A 205 3.32 -18.82 5.39
CA ALA A 205 3.24 -17.35 5.34
C ALA A 205 1.90 -16.88 4.73
N HIS A 206 1.39 -17.55 3.69
CA HIS A 206 0.09 -17.26 3.07
C HIS A 206 -1.06 -17.45 4.06
N LEU A 207 -1.07 -18.57 4.78
CA LEU A 207 -2.07 -18.87 5.80
C LEU A 207 -2.02 -17.86 6.94
N ALA A 208 -0.82 -17.47 7.39
CA ALA A 208 -0.67 -16.44 8.42
C ALA A 208 -1.29 -15.11 7.98
N ARG A 209 -0.99 -14.64 6.76
CA ARG A 209 -1.52 -13.37 6.21
C ARG A 209 -3.03 -13.38 5.97
N THR A 210 -3.63 -14.53 5.66
CA THR A 210 -5.06 -14.64 5.31
C THR A 210 -5.95 -15.06 6.47
N ARG A 211 -5.45 -15.84 7.43
CA ARG A 211 -6.22 -16.33 8.59
C ARG A 211 -6.07 -15.46 9.83
N HIS A 212 -4.98 -14.70 9.92
CA HIS A 212 -4.69 -13.78 11.02
C HIS A 212 -4.45 -12.37 10.46
N SER A 213 -5.43 -11.85 9.72
CA SER A 213 -5.32 -10.60 8.95
C SER A 213 -5.95 -9.42 9.68
N PRO A 214 -5.16 -8.45 10.18
CA PRO A 214 -5.70 -7.19 10.67
C PRO A 214 -6.45 -6.40 9.58
N ALA A 215 -6.06 -6.56 8.32
CA ALA A 215 -6.73 -5.93 7.18
C ALA A 215 -8.20 -6.34 7.08
N LEU A 216 -8.52 -7.63 7.24
CA LEU A 216 -9.90 -8.12 7.24
C LEU A 216 -10.70 -7.59 8.43
N ALA A 217 -10.07 -7.53 9.61
CA ALA A 217 -10.71 -6.97 10.79
C ALA A 217 -10.99 -5.46 10.64
N LEU A 218 -10.06 -4.71 10.04
CA LEU A 218 -10.25 -3.29 9.73
C LEU A 218 -11.32 -3.08 8.65
N ASP A 219 -11.36 -3.91 7.59
CA ASP A 219 -12.40 -3.86 6.55
C ASP A 219 -13.79 -4.03 7.16
N GLU A 220 -13.97 -5.03 8.02
CA GLU A 220 -15.23 -5.29 8.71
C GLU A 220 -15.60 -4.16 9.70
N LEU A 221 -14.65 -3.68 10.49
CA LEU A 221 -14.87 -2.54 11.39
C LEU A 221 -15.22 -1.26 10.64
N THR A 222 -14.58 -0.98 9.51
CA THR A 222 -14.91 0.17 8.66
C THR A 222 -16.30 0.00 8.05
N GLY A 223 -16.70 -1.22 7.67
CA GLY A 223 -18.08 -1.51 7.25
C GLY A 223 -19.10 -1.20 8.34
N ARG A 224 -18.78 -1.49 9.61
CA ARG A 224 -19.67 -1.24 10.77
C ARG A 224 -19.68 0.22 11.22
N LEU A 225 -18.51 0.84 11.32
CA LEU A 225 -18.29 2.15 11.96
C LEU A 225 -18.20 3.31 10.95
N GLY A 226 -18.01 3.03 9.67
CA GLY A 226 -17.77 4.03 8.64
C GLY A 226 -16.60 4.95 9.01
N ARG A 227 -16.84 6.26 8.99
CA ARG A 227 -15.84 7.30 9.31
C ARG A 227 -15.41 7.31 10.79
N LEU A 228 -16.05 6.54 11.67
CA LEU A 228 -15.65 6.37 13.07
C LEU A 228 -14.57 5.29 13.26
N CYS A 229 -14.21 4.55 12.20
CA CYS A 229 -12.93 3.86 12.15
C CYS A 229 -11.89 4.81 11.54
N ARG A 230 -11.04 5.41 12.38
CA ARG A 230 -10.13 6.50 12.00
C ARG A 230 -8.67 6.07 12.09
N ALA A 231 -7.84 6.62 11.21
CA ALA A 231 -6.39 6.63 11.38
C ALA A 231 -5.88 8.06 11.54
N GLU A 232 -5.02 8.28 12.52
CA GLU A 232 -4.27 9.52 12.72
C GLU A 232 -2.79 9.21 12.45
N ILE A 233 -2.27 9.72 11.33
CA ILE A 233 -0.96 9.34 10.79
C ILE A 233 0.00 10.54 10.74
N HIS A 234 1.27 10.29 11.03
CA HIS A 234 2.35 11.29 11.10
C HIS A 234 3.71 10.67 10.80
N GLY A 235 4.71 11.51 10.50
CA GLY A 235 6.07 11.06 10.20
C GLY A 235 6.12 10.02 9.08
N ARG A 236 6.81 8.89 9.29
CA ARG A 236 6.86 7.80 8.28
C ARG A 236 5.58 6.97 8.29
N VAL A 237 4.92 6.91 7.14
CA VAL A 237 3.72 6.11 6.88
C VAL A 237 3.98 5.24 5.64
N LEU A 238 4.72 4.15 5.83
CA LEU A 238 5.27 3.37 4.72
C LEU A 238 4.74 1.94 4.74
N GLY A 239 4.66 1.33 3.55
CA GLY A 239 4.29 -0.07 3.37
C GLY A 239 3.08 -0.46 4.20
N SER A 240 3.18 -1.54 4.99
CA SER A 240 2.08 -2.03 5.82
C SER A 240 1.47 -1.01 6.78
N GLY A 241 2.19 0.05 7.18
CA GLY A 241 1.58 1.17 7.90
C GLY A 241 0.52 1.89 7.07
N LEU A 242 0.88 2.27 5.84
CA LEU A 242 -0.04 2.90 4.89
C LEU A 242 -1.17 1.95 4.48
N GLU A 243 -0.87 0.65 4.32
CA GLU A 243 -1.89 -0.37 4.00
C GLU A 243 -2.97 -0.45 5.09
N MET A 244 -2.57 -0.48 6.37
CA MET A 244 -3.51 -0.50 7.50
C MET A 244 -4.33 0.78 7.61
N ALA A 245 -3.67 1.95 7.54
CA ALA A 245 -4.36 3.24 7.62
C ALA A 245 -5.41 3.39 6.51
N SER A 246 -5.12 2.87 5.31
CA SER A 246 -6.01 2.98 4.16
C SER A 246 -7.30 2.16 4.28
N PHE A 247 -7.35 1.16 5.18
CA PHE A 247 -8.60 0.44 5.49
C PHE A 247 -9.55 1.23 6.39
N CYS A 248 -9.06 2.22 7.15
CA CYS A 248 -9.90 3.06 7.99
C CYS A 248 -10.85 3.90 7.13
N GLY A 249 -12.07 4.16 7.62
CA GLY A 249 -13.07 4.96 6.92
C GLY A 249 -12.76 6.46 6.89
N TRP A 250 -11.78 6.92 7.67
CA TRP A 250 -11.28 8.29 7.62
C TRP A 250 -9.81 8.38 8.07
N VAL A 251 -8.99 9.10 7.31
CA VAL A 251 -7.54 9.23 7.57
C VAL A 251 -7.14 10.70 7.70
N ARG A 252 -6.67 11.10 8.89
CA ARG A 252 -6.04 12.40 9.14
C ARG A 252 -4.53 12.27 9.08
N CYS A 253 -3.90 13.14 8.30
CA CYS A 253 -2.47 13.15 8.08
C CYS A 253 -1.84 14.42 8.63
N ASP A 254 -0.72 14.31 9.32
CA ASP A 254 0.08 15.48 9.70
C ASP A 254 0.86 16.03 8.49
N PRO A 255 1.14 17.36 8.46
CA PRO A 255 1.67 18.05 7.28
C PRO A 255 3.12 17.69 6.93
N ASP A 256 3.85 17.04 7.83
CA ASP A 256 5.24 16.59 7.65
C ASP A 256 5.36 15.08 7.38
N ALA A 257 4.22 14.38 7.21
CA ALA A 257 4.23 12.95 6.96
C ALA A 257 4.78 12.62 5.57
N VAL A 258 5.38 11.44 5.47
CA VAL A 258 5.93 10.89 4.22
C VAL A 258 5.27 9.54 3.97
N LEU A 259 4.53 9.44 2.86
CA LEU A 259 3.70 8.28 2.52
C LEU A 259 4.30 7.54 1.32
N GLY A 260 4.34 6.20 1.34
CA GLY A 260 4.85 5.43 0.19
C GLY A 260 4.86 3.92 0.36
N LEU A 261 5.14 3.23 -0.75
CA LEU A 261 5.13 1.76 -0.86
C LEU A 261 6.49 1.25 -1.38
N PRO A 262 7.46 0.97 -0.49
CA PRO A 262 8.84 0.66 -0.87
C PRO A 262 9.06 -0.80 -1.32
N GLU A 263 8.02 -1.65 -1.33
CA GLU A 263 8.11 -3.12 -1.42
C GLU A 263 8.86 -3.63 -2.66
N LEU A 264 8.78 -2.90 -3.78
CA LEU A 264 9.46 -3.31 -5.01
C LEU A 264 10.98 -3.44 -4.81
N THR A 265 11.57 -2.64 -3.92
CA THR A 265 13.01 -2.70 -3.61
C THR A 265 13.44 -3.99 -2.91
N LEU A 266 12.47 -4.75 -2.38
CA LEU A 266 12.67 -6.08 -1.81
C LEU A 266 12.42 -7.18 -2.86
N GLY A 267 11.99 -6.85 -4.07
CA GLY A 267 11.47 -7.84 -5.03
C GLY A 267 10.09 -8.36 -4.65
N LEU A 268 9.29 -7.53 -3.98
CA LEU A 268 7.96 -7.85 -3.47
C LEU A 268 6.94 -6.78 -3.90
N ILE A 269 5.68 -7.00 -3.53
CA ILE A 269 4.56 -6.06 -3.66
C ILE A 269 3.97 -5.79 -2.26
N PRO A 270 3.04 -4.83 -2.09
CA PRO A 270 2.27 -4.73 -0.84
C PRO A 270 1.66 -6.09 -0.45
N GLY A 271 1.69 -6.42 0.84
CA GLY A 271 1.41 -7.77 1.32
C GLY A 271 0.57 -7.84 2.60
N ALA A 272 0.06 -6.69 3.04
CA ALA A 272 -0.84 -6.54 4.19
C ALA A 272 -2.21 -5.96 3.77
N GLY A 273 -2.62 -6.17 2.52
CA GLY A 273 -3.91 -5.74 1.96
C GLY A 273 -3.86 -4.41 1.19
N GLY A 274 -2.68 -3.83 0.97
CA GLY A 274 -2.49 -2.56 0.27
C GLY A 274 -3.01 -2.54 -1.16
N THR A 275 -2.92 -3.67 -1.88
CA THR A 275 -3.50 -3.80 -3.23
C THR A 275 -5.02 -3.75 -3.23
N VAL A 276 -5.65 -3.83 -2.05
CA VAL A 276 -7.09 -3.63 -1.85
C VAL A 276 -7.36 -2.24 -1.29
N SER A 277 -6.83 -1.91 -0.11
CA SER A 277 -7.20 -0.69 0.62
C SER A 277 -6.74 0.59 -0.06
N ILE A 278 -5.51 0.63 -0.55
CA ILE A 278 -4.96 1.81 -1.23
C ILE A 278 -5.62 1.96 -2.60
N THR A 279 -5.79 0.85 -3.32
CA THR A 279 -6.45 0.83 -4.64
C THR A 279 -7.91 1.27 -4.56
N ARG A 280 -8.63 0.95 -3.49
CA ARG A 280 -9.97 1.51 -3.23
C ARG A 280 -9.98 3.03 -3.10
N ARG A 281 -8.94 3.61 -2.46
CA ARG A 281 -8.83 5.07 -2.27
C ARG A 281 -8.42 5.81 -3.54
N ILE A 282 -7.32 5.40 -4.17
CA ILE A 282 -6.68 6.18 -5.25
C ILE A 282 -6.76 5.53 -6.63
N GLY A 283 -7.37 4.35 -6.74
CA GLY A 283 -7.40 3.55 -7.96
C GLY A 283 -6.11 2.79 -8.23
N ARG A 284 -6.18 1.83 -9.16
CA ARG A 284 -5.05 0.96 -9.51
C ARG A 284 -3.88 1.72 -10.14
N TRP A 285 -4.14 2.79 -10.89
CA TRP A 285 -3.11 3.51 -11.63
C TRP A 285 -2.14 4.25 -10.69
N ARG A 286 -2.66 5.07 -9.77
CA ARG A 286 -1.86 5.74 -8.74
C ARG A 286 -1.23 4.76 -7.75
N THR A 287 -1.92 3.66 -7.42
CA THR A 287 -1.33 2.59 -6.59
C THR A 287 -0.14 1.95 -7.29
N ALA A 288 -0.29 1.58 -8.56
CA ALA A 288 0.79 1.02 -9.37
C ALA A 288 1.96 1.99 -9.48
N PHE A 289 1.71 3.29 -9.68
CA PHE A 289 2.76 4.29 -9.69
C PHE A 289 3.55 4.31 -8.38
N LEU A 290 2.88 4.39 -7.21
CA LEU A 290 3.57 4.39 -5.91
C LEU A 290 4.48 3.17 -5.71
N VAL A 291 4.00 1.97 -6.06
CA VAL A 291 4.78 0.73 -5.92
C VAL A 291 5.93 0.69 -6.93
N LEU A 292 5.65 1.00 -8.20
CA LEU A 292 6.60 0.82 -9.30
C LEU A 292 7.71 1.88 -9.29
N SER A 293 7.37 3.14 -9.02
CA SER A 293 8.35 4.22 -8.84
C SER A 293 9.07 4.11 -7.50
N GLY A 294 8.41 3.55 -6.47
CA GLY A 294 8.91 3.53 -5.10
C GLY A 294 9.15 4.92 -4.51
N GLN A 295 8.61 5.95 -5.16
CA GLN A 295 8.64 7.33 -4.67
C GLN A 295 7.67 7.47 -3.49
N THR A 296 7.97 8.45 -2.64
CA THR A 296 7.06 8.87 -1.58
C THR A 296 6.30 10.10 -2.02
N ILE A 297 5.06 10.23 -1.55
CA ILE A 297 4.25 11.42 -1.75
C ILE A 297 4.10 12.20 -0.44
N ASP A 298 3.92 13.51 -0.57
CA ASP A 298 3.63 14.41 0.53
C ASP A 298 2.13 14.40 0.89
N PRO A 299 1.73 15.00 2.03
CA PRO A 299 0.34 15.03 2.46
C PRO A 299 -0.57 15.81 1.50
N ALA A 300 -0.05 16.82 0.80
CA ALA A 300 -0.81 17.59 -0.19
C ALA A 300 -1.22 16.72 -1.39
N THR A 301 -0.28 15.97 -1.94
CA THR A 301 -0.52 14.99 -3.01
C THR A 301 -1.44 13.88 -2.53
N ALA A 302 -1.21 13.36 -1.31
CA ALA A 302 -2.06 12.33 -0.72
C ALA A 302 -3.52 12.78 -0.57
N LEU A 303 -3.74 14.04 -0.16
CA LEU A 303 -5.07 14.65 -0.06
C LEU A 303 -5.71 14.83 -1.44
N ALA A 304 -4.97 15.39 -2.40
CA ALA A 304 -5.43 15.58 -3.77
C ALA A 304 -5.81 14.25 -4.44
N TRP A 305 -5.13 13.16 -4.09
CA TRP A 305 -5.45 11.84 -4.61
C TRP A 305 -6.62 11.14 -3.89
N GLY A 306 -7.04 11.63 -2.72
CA GLY A 306 -8.01 10.96 -1.85
C GLY A 306 -7.42 9.80 -1.04
N LEU A 307 -6.09 9.68 -0.96
CA LEU A 307 -5.43 8.70 -0.10
C LEU A 307 -5.66 9.01 1.37
N VAL A 308 -5.68 10.31 1.71
CA VAL A 308 -6.04 10.81 3.04
C VAL A 308 -7.24 11.74 2.93
N ASP A 309 -7.99 11.89 4.02
CA ASP A 309 -9.24 12.65 4.06
C ASP A 309 -9.05 14.07 4.62
N GLU A 310 -8.00 14.28 5.43
CA GLU A 310 -7.67 15.56 6.05
C GLU A 310 -6.16 15.69 6.22
N VAL A 311 -5.61 16.88 6.00
CA VAL A 311 -4.27 17.26 6.46
C VAL A 311 -4.43 18.25 7.62
N SER A 312 -3.82 17.94 8.77
CA SER A 312 -3.92 18.79 9.95
C SER A 312 -3.26 20.14 9.68
N SER A 313 -3.82 21.21 10.24
CA SER A 313 -3.13 22.50 10.25
C SER A 313 -1.88 22.37 11.12
N SER A 314 -0.77 22.96 10.69
CA SER A 314 0.46 22.97 11.48
C SER A 314 0.19 23.61 12.84
N GLY A 315 0.00 22.78 13.87
CA GLY A 315 -0.10 23.23 15.24
C GLY A 315 1.27 23.73 15.66
N ALA A 316 1.44 25.05 15.76
CA ALA A 316 2.48 25.61 16.60
C ALA A 316 2.19 25.16 18.04
N ALA A 317 2.89 24.12 18.48
CA ALA A 317 3.00 23.75 19.89
C ALA A 317 3.96 24.71 20.60
#